data_AF-A0A1F8R4F7-F1
#
_entry.id   AF-A0A1F8R4F7-F1
#
_cell.length_a   1.000
_cell.length_b   1.000
_cell.length_c   1.000
_cell.angle_alpha   90.00
_cell.angle_beta   90.00
_cell.angle_gamma   90.00
#
_symmetry.space_group_name_H-M   'P 1'
#
loop_
_entity.id
_entity.type
_entity.pdbx_description
1 polymer ?
#
loop_
_entity_poly.entity_id
_entity_poly.type
_entity_poly.pdbx_seq_one_letter_code
_entity_poly.pdbx_strand_id
1 'polypeptide(L)'
;MDATRDDLEELIGEHEAIMAYMRFLAKSLDGLAAQSICPKERVWSYCWGLNDFRDAIKRHLEVDERILKALPGDASEEDPLQEHREIQELVDDMIKVADISIVDKLRTEDLNQYAVKIGVAFNRIFKLIEMHIARENVILAHVKKAMNNSEAKKRPPALRNQPGNKAD
;
A
#
# COMPACT_ATOMS: atom_id res chain seq x y z
N MET A 1 -10.46 3.35 20.71
CA MET A 1 -9.11 3.84 21.01
C MET A 1 -8.74 4.72 19.84
N ASP A 2 -8.37 5.96 20.10
CA ASP A 2 -7.96 6.88 19.04
C ASP A 2 -6.55 6.52 18.57
N ALA A 3 -6.28 6.65 17.28
CA ALA A 3 -4.97 6.38 16.70
C ALA A 3 -3.89 7.26 17.33
N THR A 4 -2.75 6.66 17.64
CA THR A 4 -1.57 7.32 18.21
C THR A 4 -0.63 7.80 17.11
N ARG A 5 0.37 8.61 17.50
CA ARG A 5 1.41 9.05 16.56
C ARG A 5 2.24 7.87 16.03
N ASP A 6 2.47 6.88 16.88
CA ASP A 6 3.25 5.70 16.52
C ASP A 6 2.47 4.85 15.50
N ASP A 7 1.13 4.76 15.64
CA ASP A 7 0.27 4.13 14.63
C ASP A 7 0.35 4.83 13.26
N LEU A 8 0.39 6.18 13.24
CA LEU A 8 0.55 6.94 11.99
C LEU A 8 1.92 6.69 11.33
N GLU A 9 2.97 6.55 12.12
CA GLU A 9 4.32 6.27 11.61
C GLU A 9 4.47 4.82 11.14
N GLU A 10 3.82 3.86 11.80
CA GLU A 10 3.67 2.49 11.33
C GLU A 10 2.99 2.46 9.96
N LEU A 11 1.87 3.17 9.79
CA LEU A 11 1.14 3.17 8.52
C LEU A 11 1.95 3.77 7.37
N ILE A 12 2.65 4.88 7.60
CA ILE A 12 3.55 5.46 6.59
C ILE A 12 4.67 4.48 6.23
N GLY A 13 5.23 3.77 7.21
CA GLY A 13 6.24 2.73 6.97
C GLY A 13 5.70 1.59 6.10
N GLU A 14 4.48 1.13 6.37
CA GLU A 14 3.80 0.11 5.56
C GLU A 14 3.53 0.59 4.13
N HIS A 15 3.12 1.86 3.94
CA HIS A 15 2.98 2.47 2.60
C HIS A 15 4.29 2.41 1.81
N GLU A 16 5.41 2.77 2.43
CA GLU A 16 6.71 2.73 1.79
C GLU A 16 7.13 1.28 1.45
N ALA A 17 6.90 0.34 2.37
CA ALA A 17 7.24 -1.06 2.20
C ALA A 17 6.46 -1.70 1.05
N ILE A 18 5.14 -1.52 1.00
CA ILE A 18 4.31 -2.12 -0.06
C ILE A 18 4.65 -1.52 -1.42
N MET A 19 4.89 -0.20 -1.50
CA MET A 19 5.31 0.46 -2.75
C MET A 19 6.69 -0.02 -3.22
N ALA A 20 7.64 -0.22 -2.31
CA ALA A 20 8.95 -0.76 -2.65
C ALA A 20 8.86 -2.18 -3.21
N TYR A 21 8.09 -3.04 -2.54
CA TYR A 21 7.84 -4.41 -2.97
C TYR A 21 7.14 -4.47 -4.33
N MET A 22 6.13 -3.64 -4.54
CA MET A 22 5.41 -3.56 -5.80
C MET A 22 6.29 -3.09 -6.97
N ARG A 23 7.17 -2.12 -6.73
CA ARG A 23 8.15 -1.69 -7.75
C ARG A 23 9.18 -2.76 -8.05
N PHE A 24 9.59 -3.53 -7.05
CA PHE A 24 10.46 -4.69 -7.24
C PHE A 24 9.77 -5.73 -8.12
N LEU A 25 8.54 -6.11 -7.77
CA LEU A 25 7.77 -7.09 -8.52
C LEU A 25 7.51 -6.63 -9.96
N ALA A 26 7.15 -5.36 -10.19
CA ALA A 26 7.02 -4.79 -11.54
C ALA A 26 8.28 -4.99 -12.39
N LYS A 27 9.45 -4.65 -11.83
CA LYS A 27 10.75 -4.82 -12.51
C LYS A 27 11.07 -6.29 -12.76
N SER A 28 10.75 -7.17 -11.82
CA SER A 28 10.95 -8.61 -11.99
C SER A 28 10.08 -9.16 -13.11
N LEU A 29 8.81 -8.76 -13.19
CA LEU A 29 7.89 -9.16 -14.26
C LEU A 29 8.35 -8.62 -15.62
N ASP A 30 8.74 -7.36 -15.72
CA ASP A 30 9.27 -6.77 -16.95
C ASP A 30 10.58 -7.45 -17.40
N GLY A 31 11.47 -7.74 -16.45
CA GLY A 31 12.71 -8.46 -16.70
C GLY A 31 12.48 -9.88 -17.23
N LEU A 32 11.46 -10.58 -16.72
CA LEU A 32 11.04 -11.89 -17.22
C LEU A 32 10.40 -11.79 -18.61
N ALA A 33 9.67 -10.71 -18.90
CA ALA A 33 9.09 -10.47 -20.22
C ALA A 33 10.17 -10.25 -21.31
N ALA A 34 11.25 -9.54 -20.97
CA ALA A 34 12.36 -9.22 -21.87
C ALA A 34 13.30 -10.40 -22.16
N GLN A 35 13.33 -11.42 -21.30
CA GLN A 35 14.18 -12.58 -21.48
C GLN A 35 13.53 -13.62 -22.43
N SER A 36 14.36 -14.37 -23.17
CA SER A 36 13.93 -15.51 -24.00
C SER A 36 13.61 -16.77 -23.18
N ILE A 37 12.96 -16.61 -22.02
CA ILE A 37 12.52 -17.70 -21.15
C ILE A 37 11.32 -18.39 -21.80
N CYS A 38 11.20 -19.71 -21.64
CA CYS A 38 10.04 -20.41 -22.16
C CYS A 38 8.75 -19.85 -21.52
N PRO A 39 7.64 -19.72 -22.28
CA PRO A 39 6.40 -19.13 -21.77
C PRO A 39 5.85 -19.81 -20.51
N LYS A 40 6.07 -21.13 -20.37
CA LYS A 40 5.63 -21.89 -19.21
C LYS A 40 6.36 -21.49 -17.91
N GLU A 41 7.69 -21.40 -17.96
CA GLU A 41 8.50 -20.96 -16.82
C GLU A 41 8.21 -19.51 -16.42
N ARG A 42 7.97 -18.65 -17.42
CA ARG A 42 7.57 -17.25 -17.21
C ARG A 42 6.25 -17.16 -16.45
N VAL A 43 5.23 -17.90 -16.92
CA VAL A 43 3.92 -17.97 -16.27
C VAL A 43 4.03 -18.54 -14.86
N TRP A 44 4.79 -19.61 -14.64
CA TRP A 44 5.01 -20.17 -13.29
C TRP A 44 5.68 -19.18 -12.35
N SER A 45 6.69 -18.45 -12.84
CA SER A 45 7.38 -17.42 -12.06
C SER A 45 6.44 -16.28 -11.69
N TYR A 46 5.53 -15.90 -12.59
CA TYR A 46 4.46 -14.96 -12.29
C TYR A 46 3.54 -15.51 -11.19
N CYS A 47 3.06 -16.75 -11.31
CA CYS A 47 2.14 -17.33 -10.33
C CYS A 47 2.70 -17.31 -8.90
N TRP A 48 3.98 -17.63 -8.71
CA TRP A 48 4.61 -17.57 -7.39
C TRP A 48 4.74 -16.14 -6.86
N GLY A 49 5.24 -15.20 -7.69
CA GLY A 49 5.35 -13.80 -7.29
C GLY A 49 3.99 -13.17 -6.97
N LEU A 50 2.94 -13.58 -7.68
CA LEU A 50 1.58 -13.06 -7.46
C LEU A 50 0.90 -13.60 -6.20
N ASN A 51 1.18 -14.84 -5.81
CA ASN A 51 0.68 -15.39 -4.55
C ASN A 51 1.31 -14.70 -3.34
N ASP A 52 2.64 -14.49 -3.38
CA ASP A 52 3.34 -13.70 -2.36
C ASP A 52 2.81 -12.25 -2.31
N PHE A 53 2.53 -11.68 -3.49
CA PHE A 53 1.93 -10.35 -3.61
C PHE A 53 0.54 -10.24 -2.98
N ARG A 54 -0.32 -11.24 -3.14
CA ARG A 54 -1.63 -11.27 -2.50
C ARG A 54 -1.54 -11.21 -0.99
N ASP A 55 -0.64 -11.99 -0.40
CA ASP A 55 -0.47 -12.01 1.04
C ASP A 55 0.08 -10.68 1.55
N ALA A 56 1.01 -10.05 0.81
CA ALA A 56 1.52 -8.73 1.13
C ALA A 56 0.43 -7.65 1.08
N ILE A 57 -0.37 -7.61 0.02
CA ILE A 57 -1.50 -6.67 -0.12
C ILE A 57 -2.53 -6.87 0.98
N LYS A 58 -2.88 -8.12 1.27
CA LYS A 58 -3.87 -8.40 2.31
C LYS A 58 -3.41 -7.88 3.68
N ARG A 59 -2.15 -8.13 4.06
CA ARG A 59 -1.58 -7.61 5.31
C ARG A 59 -1.55 -6.08 5.33
N HIS A 60 -1.17 -5.46 4.22
CA HIS A 60 -1.15 -4.02 4.09
C HIS A 60 -2.54 -3.40 4.33
N LEU A 61 -3.57 -3.93 3.65
CA LEU A 61 -4.95 -3.46 3.81
C LEU A 61 -5.51 -3.72 5.22
N GLU A 62 -5.13 -4.82 5.87
CA GLU A 62 -5.52 -5.11 7.26
C GLU A 62 -4.95 -4.08 8.25
N VAL A 63 -3.69 -3.67 8.07
CA VAL A 63 -3.05 -2.64 8.89
C VAL A 63 -3.66 -1.27 8.63
N ASP A 64 -3.84 -0.94 7.35
CA ASP A 64 -4.42 0.34 6.94
C ASP A 64 -5.85 0.51 7.48
N GLU A 65 -6.73 -0.48 7.28
CA GLU A 65 -8.10 -0.42 7.81
C GLU A 65 -8.15 -0.26 9.33
N ARG A 66 -7.25 -0.94 10.06
CA ARG A 66 -7.19 -0.87 11.53
C ARG A 66 -6.87 0.55 11.98
N ILE A 67 -5.93 1.21 11.30
CA ILE A 67 -5.41 2.53 11.68
C ILE A 67 -6.37 3.62 11.22
N LEU A 68 -6.89 3.56 10.00
CA LEU A 68 -7.89 4.52 9.48
C LEU A 68 -9.17 4.53 10.32
N LYS A 69 -9.69 3.35 10.73
CA LYS A 69 -10.86 3.25 11.62
C LYS A 69 -10.63 3.84 13.01
N ALA A 70 -9.37 3.98 13.43
CA ALA A 70 -9.01 4.57 14.72
C ALA A 70 -8.78 6.10 14.63
N LEU A 71 -8.82 6.70 13.44
CA LEU A 71 -8.65 8.15 13.28
C LEU A 71 -9.89 8.92 13.76
N PRO A 72 -9.72 10.06 14.44
CA PRO A 72 -10.85 10.87 14.92
C PRO A 72 -11.50 11.72 13.81
N GLY A 73 -12.84 11.73 13.74
CA GLY A 73 -13.68 12.65 12.94
C GLY A 73 -13.98 12.20 11.49
N ASP A 74 -14.56 13.10 10.68
CA ASP A 74 -14.93 12.93 9.25
C ASP A 74 -13.75 12.61 8.29
N ALA A 75 -12.56 12.33 8.83
CA ALA A 75 -11.40 11.84 8.06
C ALA A 75 -11.66 10.50 7.36
N SER A 76 -12.75 9.80 7.73
CA SER A 76 -13.22 8.52 7.20
C SER A 76 -14.35 8.66 6.15
N GLU A 77 -14.69 9.87 5.67
CA GLU A 77 -15.88 10.07 4.80
C GLU A 77 -15.72 9.62 3.34
N GLU A 78 -14.51 9.45 2.81
CA GLU A 78 -14.30 8.61 1.62
C GLU A 78 -14.26 7.14 2.08
N ASP A 79 -14.84 6.18 1.35
CA ASP A 79 -14.95 4.77 1.78
C ASP A 79 -13.72 3.96 1.31
N PRO A 80 -12.57 3.98 2.02
CA PRO A 80 -11.38 3.20 1.66
C PRO A 80 -11.71 1.70 1.61
N LEU A 81 -12.74 1.24 2.34
CA LEU A 81 -13.15 -0.16 2.33
C LEU A 81 -13.67 -0.61 0.97
N GLN A 82 -14.28 0.29 0.20
CA GLN A 82 -14.71 -0.05 -1.16
C GLN A 82 -13.50 -0.21 -2.09
N GLU A 83 -12.50 0.67 -1.98
CA GLU A 83 -11.28 0.59 -2.78
C GLU A 83 -10.44 -0.64 -2.41
N HIS A 84 -10.38 -1.00 -1.12
CA HIS A 84 -9.73 -2.21 -0.64
C HIS A 84 -10.36 -3.46 -1.24
N ARG A 85 -11.70 -3.51 -1.28
CA ARG A 85 -12.44 -4.62 -1.91
C ARG A 85 -12.10 -4.73 -3.40
N GLU A 86 -12.09 -3.61 -4.12
CA GLU A 86 -11.73 -3.59 -5.55
C GLU A 86 -10.29 -4.05 -5.80
N ILE A 87 -9.34 -3.65 -4.95
CA ILE A 87 -7.95 -4.11 -5.02
C ILE A 87 -7.87 -5.63 -4.78
N GLN A 88 -8.56 -6.14 -3.76
CA GLN A 88 -8.58 -7.57 -3.45
C GLN A 88 -9.20 -8.40 -4.57
N GLU A 89 -10.33 -7.95 -5.13
CA GLU A 89 -11.00 -8.63 -6.25
C GLU A 89 -10.08 -8.72 -7.48
N LEU A 90 -9.38 -7.63 -7.82
CA LEU A 90 -8.44 -7.61 -8.94
C LEU A 90 -7.25 -8.56 -8.71
N VAL A 91 -6.73 -8.62 -7.48
CA VAL A 91 -5.65 -9.56 -7.10
C VAL A 91 -6.12 -11.00 -7.22
N ASP A 92 -7.31 -11.32 -6.68
CA ASP A 92 -7.89 -12.66 -6.74
C ASP A 92 -8.15 -13.11 -8.19
N ASP A 93 -8.68 -12.21 -9.03
CA ASP A 93 -8.91 -12.51 -10.45
C ASP A 93 -7.60 -12.73 -11.21
N MET A 94 -6.56 -11.96 -10.91
CA MET A 94 -5.24 -12.15 -11.49
C MET A 94 -4.63 -13.52 -11.11
N ILE A 95 -4.85 -13.98 -9.87
CA ILE A 95 -4.38 -15.31 -9.43
C ILE A 95 -5.19 -16.43 -10.07
N LYS A 96 -6.52 -16.31 -10.18
CA LYS A 96 -7.34 -17.31 -10.90
C LYS A 96 -6.83 -17.50 -12.34
N VAL A 97 -6.50 -16.40 -13.01
CA VAL A 97 -5.94 -16.42 -14.38
C VAL A 97 -4.58 -17.13 -14.40
N ALA A 98 -3.75 -16.90 -13.37
CA ALA A 98 -2.45 -17.54 -13.21
C ALA A 98 -2.59 -19.06 -12.92
N ASP A 99 -3.51 -19.46 -12.04
CA ASP A 99 -3.75 -20.86 -11.67
C ASP A 99 -4.29 -21.71 -12.83
N ILE A 100 -5.24 -21.16 -13.61
CA ILE A 100 -5.75 -21.81 -14.83
C ILE A 100 -4.59 -22.13 -15.79
N SER A 101 -3.63 -21.21 -15.88
CA SER A 101 -2.50 -21.37 -16.79
C SER A 101 -1.46 -22.41 -16.37
N ILE A 102 -1.50 -22.88 -15.12
CA ILE A 102 -0.65 -23.97 -14.60
C ILE A 102 -1.30 -25.35 -14.79
N VAL A 103 -2.61 -25.44 -14.59
CA VAL A 103 -3.35 -26.72 -14.54
C VAL A 103 -3.60 -27.27 -15.94
N ASP A 104 -3.89 -26.40 -16.90
CA ASP A 104 -4.21 -26.81 -18.26
C ASP A 104 -2.96 -27.03 -19.11
N LYS A 105 -2.99 -28.08 -19.97
CA LYS A 105 -1.99 -28.27 -21.03
C LYS A 105 -2.22 -27.26 -22.16
N LEU A 106 -2.00 -25.99 -21.84
CA LEU A 106 -2.18 -24.87 -22.75
C LEU A 106 -1.14 -24.86 -23.86
N ARG A 107 -1.53 -24.34 -25.02
CA ARG A 107 -0.60 -24.10 -26.11
C ARG A 107 0.25 -22.88 -25.78
N THR A 108 1.43 -22.78 -26.40
CA THR A 108 2.35 -21.64 -26.24
C THR A 108 1.67 -20.28 -26.48
N GLU A 109 0.76 -20.21 -27.46
CA GLU A 109 0.03 -18.98 -27.78
C GLU A 109 -0.90 -18.56 -26.62
N ASP A 110 -1.61 -19.52 -26.02
CA ASP A 110 -2.48 -19.26 -24.88
C ASP A 110 -1.65 -18.80 -23.67
N LEU A 111 -0.50 -19.43 -23.41
CA LEU A 111 0.44 -19.03 -22.35
C LEU A 111 0.96 -17.60 -22.52
N ASN A 112 1.27 -17.19 -23.76
CA ASN A 112 1.67 -15.82 -24.05
C ASN A 112 0.55 -14.82 -23.77
N GLN A 113 -0.69 -15.13 -24.17
CA GLN A 113 -1.85 -14.29 -23.87
C GLN A 113 -2.09 -14.19 -22.35
N TYR A 114 -1.93 -15.27 -21.60
CA TYR A 114 -2.01 -15.25 -20.14
C TYR A 114 -0.93 -14.37 -19.50
N ALA A 115 0.32 -14.48 -19.96
CA ALA A 115 1.40 -13.62 -19.49
C ALA A 115 1.11 -12.12 -19.73
N VAL A 116 0.53 -11.76 -20.88
CA VAL A 116 0.11 -10.38 -21.18
C VAL A 116 -1.04 -9.93 -20.26
N LYS A 117 -2.08 -10.77 -20.10
CA LYS A 117 -3.22 -10.46 -19.22
C LYS A 117 -2.77 -10.23 -17.78
N ILE A 118 -1.89 -11.08 -17.27
CA ILE A 118 -1.28 -10.95 -15.94
C ILE A 118 -0.55 -9.61 -15.81
N GLY A 119 0.30 -9.25 -16.78
CA GLY A 119 1.03 -7.99 -16.75
C GLY A 119 0.13 -6.75 -16.77
N VAL A 120 -0.97 -6.79 -17.54
CA VAL A 120 -1.97 -5.70 -17.57
C VAL A 120 -2.71 -5.59 -16.24
N ALA A 121 -3.16 -6.71 -15.68
CA ALA A 121 -3.85 -6.74 -14.38
C ALA A 121 -2.95 -6.21 -13.26
N PHE A 122 -1.70 -6.68 -13.21
CA PHE A 122 -0.70 -6.23 -12.24
C PHE A 122 -0.48 -4.72 -12.31
N ASN A 123 -0.29 -4.17 -13.50
CA ASN A 123 -0.10 -2.71 -13.67
C ASN A 123 -1.34 -1.89 -13.27
N ARG A 124 -2.55 -2.44 -13.46
CA ARG A 124 -3.78 -1.79 -13.00
C ARG A 124 -3.84 -1.75 -11.47
N ILE A 125 -3.59 -2.88 -10.82
CA ILE A 125 -3.51 -2.98 -9.36
C ILE A 125 -2.44 -2.02 -8.83
N PHE A 126 -1.28 -1.96 -9.49
CA PHE A 126 -0.19 -1.07 -9.12
C PHE A 126 -0.62 0.39 -9.03
N LYS A 127 -1.30 0.88 -10.06
CA LYS A 127 -1.78 2.27 -10.12
C LYS A 127 -2.86 2.55 -9.08
N LEU A 128 -3.76 1.60 -8.82
CA LEU A 128 -4.83 1.78 -7.83
C LEU A 128 -4.25 1.97 -6.43
N ILE A 129 -3.32 1.10 -6.03
CA ILE A 129 -2.66 1.20 -4.72
C ILE A 129 -1.82 2.48 -4.62
N GLU A 130 -1.10 2.85 -5.68
CA GLU A 130 -0.33 4.11 -5.69
C GLU A 130 -1.23 5.33 -5.49
N MET A 131 -2.39 5.38 -6.16
CA MET A 131 -3.36 6.47 -5.98
C MET A 131 -4.02 6.47 -4.60
N HIS A 132 -4.27 5.29 -4.05
CA HIS A 132 -4.87 5.10 -2.73
C HIS A 132 -3.92 5.58 -1.62
N ILE A 133 -2.70 5.05 -1.60
CA ILE A 133 -1.64 5.47 -0.66
C ILE A 133 -1.35 6.97 -0.76
N ALA A 134 -1.38 7.54 -1.97
CA ALA A 134 -1.17 8.97 -2.15
C ALA A 134 -2.26 9.81 -1.47
N ARG A 135 -3.53 9.38 -1.54
CA ARG A 135 -4.66 10.04 -0.85
C ARG A 135 -4.54 9.90 0.65
N GLU A 136 -4.24 8.70 1.14
CA GLU A 136 -4.10 8.43 2.58
C GLU A 136 -2.96 9.23 3.18
N ASN A 137 -1.81 9.31 2.52
CA ASN A 137 -0.70 10.13 2.98
C ASN A 137 -1.06 11.62 3.14
N VAL A 138 -1.98 12.16 2.33
CA VAL A 138 -2.51 13.52 2.50
C VAL A 138 -3.35 13.62 3.78
N ILE A 139 -4.22 12.64 4.03
CA ILE A 139 -5.04 12.57 5.25
C ILE A 139 -4.13 12.46 6.48
N LEU A 140 -3.18 11.53 6.48
CA LEU A 140 -2.24 11.29 7.57
C LEU A 140 -1.39 12.54 7.85
N ALA A 141 -0.97 13.28 6.82
CA ALA A 141 -0.25 14.55 7.00
C ALA A 141 -1.10 15.62 7.70
N HIS A 142 -2.39 15.72 7.38
CA HIS A 142 -3.32 16.62 8.05
C HIS A 142 -3.54 16.23 9.52
N VAL A 143 -3.75 14.93 9.79
CA VAL A 143 -3.90 14.41 11.16
C VAL A 143 -2.64 14.69 11.98
N LYS A 144 -1.45 14.36 11.45
CA LYS A 144 -0.16 14.60 12.11
C LYS A 144 0.03 16.09 12.45
N LYS A 145 -0.34 17.00 11.53
CA LYS A 145 -0.31 18.45 11.77
C LYS A 145 -1.28 18.89 12.86
N ALA A 146 -2.50 18.35 12.88
CA ALA A 146 -3.50 18.66 13.90
C ALA A 146 -3.05 18.19 15.30
N MET A 147 -2.47 16.99 15.41
CA MET A 147 -1.90 16.47 16.66
C MET A 147 -0.78 17.36 17.20
N ASN A 148 0.17 17.75 16.34
CA ASN A 148 1.27 18.65 16.73
C ASN A 148 0.78 20.01 17.24
N ASN A 149 -0.25 20.58 16.61
CA ASN A 149 -0.83 21.86 17.02
C ASN A 149 -1.59 21.75 18.36
N SER A 150 -2.21 20.61 18.65
CA SER A 150 -2.89 20.35 19.92
C SER A 150 -1.89 20.21 21.08
N GLU A 151 -0.78 19.52 20.87
CA GLU A 151 0.29 19.40 21.86
C GLU A 151 1.00 20.74 22.15
N ALA A 152 1.24 21.56 21.12
CA ALA A 152 1.84 22.88 21.28
C ALA A 152 0.97 23.82 22.14
N LYS A 153 -0.37 23.72 22.02
CA LYS A 153 -1.32 24.50 22.83
C LYS A 153 -1.41 24.02 24.28
N LYS A 154 -1.05 22.77 24.58
CA LYS A 154 -1.05 22.20 25.94
C LYS A 154 0.23 22.52 26.73
N ARG A 155 1.28 23.02 26.10
CA ARG A 155 2.52 23.43 26.81
C ARG A 155 2.29 24.81 27.47
N PRO A 156 2.43 24.94 28.80
CA PRO A 156 2.35 26.24 29.45
C PRO A 156 3.45 27.16 28.93
N PRO A 157 3.20 28.48 28.79
CA PRO A 157 4.23 29.41 28.35
C PRO A 157 5.40 29.36 29.31
N ALA A 158 6.61 29.18 28.77
CA ALA A 158 7.83 29.19 29.55
C ALA A 158 7.90 30.51 30.35
N LEU A 159 7.95 30.40 31.68
CA LEU A 159 8.17 31.52 32.58
C LEU A 159 9.47 32.22 32.16
N ARG A 160 9.32 33.37 31.50
CA ARG A 160 10.41 34.24 31.11
C ARG A 160 11.02 34.77 32.40
N ASN A 161 12.17 34.23 32.80
CA ASN A 161 12.94 34.74 33.92
C ASN A 161 13.13 36.26 33.77
N GLN A 162 12.49 37.03 34.64
CA GLN A 162 12.75 38.47 34.74
C GLN A 162 14.15 38.66 35.32
N PRO A 163 15.02 39.47 34.71
CA PRO A 163 16.32 39.77 35.29
C PRO A 163 16.11 40.56 36.59
N GLY A 164 16.74 40.05 37.65
CA GLY A 164 16.59 40.56 39.02
C GLY A 164 16.88 42.05 39.14
N ASN A 165 16.04 42.71 39.94
CA ASN A 165 16.28 44.02 40.52
C ASN A 165 17.70 44.06 41.13
N LYS A 166 18.56 44.92 40.58
CA LYS A 166 19.65 45.48 41.37
C LYS A 166 19.06 46.64 42.17
N ALA A 167 18.98 46.44 43.48
CA ALA A 167 18.80 47.53 44.42
C ALA A 167 20.14 48.27 44.53
N ASP A 168 20.12 49.57 44.24
CA ASP A 168 21.06 50.56 44.77
C ASP A 168 20.35 51.35 45.87
#